data_AF-A0A259S390-F1
#
_entry.id   AF-A0A259S390-F1
#
_cell.length_a   1.000
_cell.length_b   1.000
_cell.length_c   1.000
_cell.angle_alpha   90.00
_cell.angle_beta   90.00
_cell.angle_gamma   90.00
#
_symmetry.space_group_name_H-M   'P 1'
#
loop_
_entity.id
_entity.type
_entity.pdbx_description
1 polymer ?
#
loop_
_entity_poly.entity_id
_entity_poly.type
_entity_poly.pdbx_seq_one_letter_code
_entity_poly.pdbx_strand_id
1 'polypeptide(L)' 'MRAAIVTESFLPHMNGVTGSVLQILRHLERHGHEARVYAPAAADMPRMIGHARVEAIPSVALPGYRTVRVGT' A
#
# COMPACT_ATOMS: atom_id res chain seq x y z
N MET A 1 -18.49 2.52 1.75
CA MET A 1 -17.84 2.92 0.47
C MET A 1 -16.71 1.95 0.15
N ARG A 2 -16.29 1.85 -1.11
CA ARG A 2 -15.12 1.05 -1.53
C ARG A 2 -14.00 2.02 -1.93
N ALA A 3 -12.82 1.86 -1.35
CA ALA A 3 -11.67 2.72 -1.61
C ALA A 3 -10.46 1.90 -2.06
N ALA A 4 -9.73 2.40 -3.05
CA ALA A 4 -8.45 1.85 -3.49
C ALA A 4 -7.35 2.86 -3.17
N ILE A 5 -6.29 2.40 -2.49
CA ILE A 5 -5.12 3.20 -2.15
C ILE A 5 -3.96 2.66 -2.96
N VAL A 6 -3.36 3.50 -3.80
CA VAL A 6 -2.15 3.17 -4.56
C VAL A 6 -0.99 3.93 -3.93
N THR A 7 0.11 3.25 -3.63
CA THR A 7 1.25 3.86 -2.96
C THR A 7 2.58 3.38 -3.53
N GLU A 8 3.58 4.26 -3.53
CA GLU A 8 4.96 3.94 -3.95
C GLU A 8 5.69 3.01 -2.97
N SER A 9 5.21 2.90 -1.73
CA SER A 9 5.81 2.09 -0.69
C SER A 9 4.78 1.64 0.33
N PHE A 10 4.99 0.44 0.86
CA PHE A 10 4.15 -0.14 1.89
C PHE A 10 4.97 -1.14 2.72
N LEU A 11 4.32 -1.73 3.73
CA LEU A 11 4.91 -2.74 4.60
C LEU A 11 5.59 -3.87 3.78
N PRO A 12 6.75 -4.36 4.24
CA PRO A 12 7.40 -4.06 5.53
C PRO A 12 8.18 -2.73 5.56
N HIS A 13 8.31 -2.02 4.45
CA HIS A 13 9.04 -0.75 4.42
C HIS A 13 8.24 0.35 5.13
N MET A 14 8.74 0.80 6.27
CA MET A 14 8.12 1.87 7.07
C MET A 14 8.69 3.22 6.72
N ASN A 15 7.81 4.17 6.40
CA ASN A 15 8.10 5.58 6.17
C ASN A 15 6.84 6.42 6.45
N GLY A 16 6.91 7.73 6.18
CA GLY A 16 5.77 8.63 6.36
C GLY A 16 4.54 8.27 5.50
N VAL A 17 4.76 7.72 4.30
CA VAL A 17 3.69 7.28 3.40
C VAL A 17 3.00 6.05 3.98
N THR A 18 3.73 4.98 4.32
CA THR A 18 3.19 3.78 4.94
C THR A 18 2.43 4.12 6.23
N GLY A 19 2.98 5.00 7.08
CA GLY A 19 2.31 5.47 8.30
C GLY A 19 0.96 6.15 8.02
N SER A 20 0.93 7.04 7.02
CA SER A 20 -0.29 7.72 6.58
C SER A 20 -1.32 6.74 6.02
N VAL A 21 -0.90 5.80 5.17
CA VAL A 21 -1.77 4.76 4.61
C VAL A 21 -2.39 3.93 5.73
N LEU A 22 -1.60 3.48 6.71
CA LEU A 22 -2.12 2.71 7.85
C LEU A 22 -3.16 3.51 8.66
N GLN A 23 -2.97 4.82 8.82
CA GLN A 23 -3.95 5.67 9.49
C GLN A 23 -5.24 5.83 8.68
N ILE A 24 -5.14 5.98 7.36
CA ILE A 24 -6.29 6.03 6.46
C ILE A 24 -7.05 4.70 6.52
N LEU A 25 -6.36 3.56 6.44
CA LEU A 25 -6.98 2.24 6.55
C LEU A 25 -7.74 2.06 7.86
N ARG A 26 -7.13 2.44 9.00
CA ARG A 26 -7.82 2.44 10.30
C ARG A 26 -9.05 3.36 10.32
N HIS A 27 -8.99 4.50 9.66
CA HIS A 27 -10.15 5.39 9.55
C HIS A 27 -11.27 4.75 8.72
N LEU A 28 -10.95 4.19 7.55
CA LEU A 28 -11.91 3.51 6.67
C LEU A 28 -12.55 2.31 7.36
N GLU A 29 -11.76 1.49 8.05
CA GLU A 29 -12.25 0.34 8.81
C GLU A 29 -13.25 0.74 9.91
N ARG A 30 -12.93 1.79 10.69
CA ARG A 30 -13.83 2.33 11.73
C ARG A 30 -15.17 2.83 11.20
N HIS A 31 -15.23 3.26 9.94
CA HIS A 31 -16.46 3.72 9.29
C HIS A 31 -17.14 2.62 8.45
N GLY A 32 -16.69 1.36 8.57
CA GLY A 32 -17.25 0.22 7.84
C GLY A 32 -17.04 0.32 6.33
N HIS A 33 -15.94 0.93 5.88
CA HIS A 33 -15.59 1.04 4.47
C HIS A 33 -14.64 -0.09 4.04
N GLU A 34 -14.85 -0.62 2.84
CA GLU A 34 -13.98 -1.64 2.25
C GLU A 34 -12.78 -0.94 1.60
N ALA A 35 -11.56 -1.39 1.92
CA ALA A 35 -10.33 -0.81 1.40
C ALA A 35 -9.45 -1.86 0.71
N ARG A 36 -8.77 -1.45 -0.36
CA ARG A 36 -7.68 -2.21 -1.00
C ARG A 36 -6.44 -1.35 -1.16
N VAL A 37 -5.28 -1.92 -0.92
CA VAL A 37 -3.97 -1.28 -1.09
C VAL A 37 -3.24 -1.94 -2.24
N TYR A 38 -2.75 -1.13 -3.17
CA TYR A 38 -1.87 -1.56 -4.25
C TYR A 38 -0.50 -0.92 -4.02
N ALA A 39 0.54 -1.74 -3.85
CA ALA A 39 1.89 -1.24 -3.69
C ALA A 39 2.92 -2.18 -4.33
N PRO A 40 4.14 -1.67 -4.61
CA PRO A 40 5.24 -2.47 -5.14
C PRO A 40 5.47 -3.77 -4.39
N ALA A 41 5.72 -4.85 -5.13
CA ALA A 41 6.09 -6.12 -4.55
C ALA A 41 7.31 -5.98 -3.61
N ALA A 42 7.18 -6.51 -2.40
CA ALA A 42 8.25 -6.60 -1.42
C ALA A 42 8.24 -7.99 -0.79
N ALA A 43 9.42 -8.49 -0.41
CA ALA A 43 9.50 -9.67 0.45
C ALA A 43 8.73 -9.39 1.75
N ASP A 44 8.00 -10.40 2.24
CA ASP A 44 7.22 -10.33 3.48
C ASP A 44 6.15 -9.23 3.53
N MET A 45 5.65 -8.80 2.36
CA MET A 45 4.52 -7.88 2.28
C MET A 45 3.26 -8.54 2.88
N PRO A 46 2.59 -7.88 3.85
CA PRO A 46 1.36 -8.42 4.41
C PRO A 46 0.27 -8.46 3.33
N ARG A 47 -0.50 -9.56 3.27
CA ARG A 47 -1.64 -9.68 2.33
C ARG A 47 -2.90 -8.95 2.81
N MET A 48 -2.93 -8.59 4.09
CA MET A 48 -4.10 -8.00 4.74
C MET A 48 -3.68 -7.13 5.92
N ILE A 49 -4.36 -6.00 6.10
CA ILE A 49 -4.22 -5.08 7.24
C ILE A 49 -5.61 -4.73 7.74
N GLY A 50 -5.98 -5.21 8.93
CA GLY A 50 -7.37 -5.17 9.39
C GLY A 50 -8.27 -5.89 8.38
N HIS A 51 -9.29 -5.21 7.89
CA HIS A 51 -10.16 -5.70 6.79
C HIS A 51 -9.69 -5.30 5.38
N ALA A 52 -8.58 -4.58 5.26
CA ALA A 52 -8.07 -4.11 3.97
C ALA A 52 -7.18 -5.15 3.29
N ARG A 53 -7.46 -5.46 2.02
CA ARG A 53 -6.62 -6.35 1.22
C ARG A 53 -5.42 -5.58 0.66
N VAL A 54 -4.26 -6.22 0.67
CA VAL A 54 -3.02 -5.66 0.10
C VAL A 54 -2.63 -6.51 -1.10
N GLU A 55 -2.52 -5.88 -2.25
CA GLU A 55 -2.18 -6.49 -3.53
C GLU A 55 -0.85 -5.93 -4.02
N ALA A 56 0.11 -6.83 -4.24
CA ALA A 56 1.39 -6.47 -4.81
C ALA A 56 1.21 -6.21 -6.31
N ILE A 57 1.67 -5.06 -6.79
CA ILE A 57 1.72 -4.76 -8.22
C ILE A 57 3.14 -4.99 -8.75
N PRO A 58 3.29 -5.57 -9.96
CA PRO A 58 4.59 -5.68 -10.62
C PRO A 58 5.12 -4.28 -10.81
N SER A 59 6.28 -3.98 -10.24
CA SER A 59 6.80 -2.61 -10.26
C SER A 59 8.26 -2.59 -10.67
N VAL A 60 8.61 -1.76 -11.65
CA VAL A 60 9.99 -1.53 -12.07
C VAL A 60 10.49 -0.26 -11.40
N ALA A 61 11.70 -0.30 -10.83
CA ALA A 61 12.33 0.93 -10.33
C ALA A 61 12.59 1.89 -11.50
N LEU A 62 12.18 3.15 -11.37
CA LEU A 62 12.44 4.15 -12.41
C LEU A 62 13.96 4.36 -12.56
N PRO A 63 14.51 4.37 -13.80
CA PRO A 63 15.92 4.68 -14.01
C PRO A 63 16.23 6.08 -13.47
N GLY A 64 17.13 6.16 -12.49
CA GLY A 64 17.52 7.44 -11.84
C GLY A 64 16.87 7.70 -10.48
N TYR A 65 15.78 6.99 -10.13
CA TYR A 65 15.11 7.11 -8.82
C TYR A 65 14.90 5.72 -8.21
N ARG A 66 15.94 5.21 -7.52
CA ARG A 66 15.94 3.86 -6.93
C ARG A 66 14.85 3.61 -5.87
N THR A 67 14.30 4.68 -5.30
CA THR A 67 13.20 4.62 -4.33
C THR A 67 11.81 4.66 -4.97
N VAL A 68 11.69 5.05 -6.24
CA VAL A 68 10.40 5.15 -6.93
C VAL A 68 10.20 3.91 -7.79
N ARG A 69 9.15 3.16 -7.49
CA ARG A 69 8.77 1.96 -8.24
C ARG A 69 7.46 2.23 -8.98
N VAL A 70 7.47 2.03 -10.29
CA VAL A 70 6.31 2.24 -11.19
C VAL A 70 5.69 0.90 -11.51
N GLY A 71 4.38 0.78 -11.27
CA GLY A 71 3.59 -0.39 -11.66
C GLY A 71 3.49 -0.53 -13.18
N THR A 72 3.72 -1.73 -13.72
CA THR A 72 3.43 -2.09 -15.12
C THR A 72 2.17 -2.91 -15.23
#